data_AF-A0A2P2K7N7-F1
#
_entry.id   AF-A0A2P2K7N7-F1
#
_cell.length_a   1.000
_cell.length_b   1.000
_cell.length_c   1.000
_cell.angle_alpha   90.00
_cell.angle_beta   90.00
_cell.angle_gamma   90.00
#
_symmetry.space_group_name_H-M   'P 1'
#
loop_
_entity.id
_entity.type
_entity.pdbx_description
1 polymer ?
#
loop_
_entity_poly.entity_id
_entity_poly.type
_entity_poly.pdbx_seq_one_letter_code
_entity_poly.pdbx_strand_id
1 'polypeptide(L)' 'MWERYCRSVSAIVYVVDAADTDNVSISRSELHDLLSKPSLGGIPLLVLGNKIDKPGALSKQALTDEM' A
#
# COMPACT_ATOMS: atom_id res chain seq x y z
N MET A 1 -13.36 2.82 6.94
CA MET A 1 -13.96 1.93 5.92
C MET A 1 -13.40 0.49 5.97
N TRP A 2 -12.08 0.30 6.11
CA TRP A 2 -11.39 -1.01 6.07
C TRP A 2 -11.79 -2.03 7.15
N GLU A 3 -12.16 -1.61 8.36
CA GLU A 3 -12.49 -2.51 9.49
C GLU A 3 -13.62 -3.50 9.22
N ARG A 4 -14.51 -3.19 8.27
CA ARG A 4 -15.62 -4.08 7.91
C ARG A 4 -15.21 -5.18 6.93
N TYR A 5 -14.13 -5.00 6.17
CA TYR A 5 -13.65 -5.94 5.15
C TYR A 5 -12.45 -6.77 5.62
N CYS A 6 -11.77 -6.34 6.68
CA CYS A 6 -10.55 -6.97 7.18
C CYS A 6 -10.78 -8.15 8.16
N ARG A 7 -12.02 -8.63 8.34
CA ARG A 7 -12.27 -9.80 9.20
C ARG A 7 -11.90 -11.08 8.46
N SER A 8 -10.95 -11.85 9.01
CA SER A 8 -10.55 -13.18 8.52
C SER A 8 -10.05 -13.21 7.06
N VAL A 9 -9.29 -12.19 6.65
CA VAL A 9 -8.64 -12.18 5.34
C VAL A 9 -7.33 -12.97 5.37
N SER A 10 -7.02 -13.70 4.30
CA SER A 10 -5.78 -14.49 4.20
C SER A 10 -4.57 -13.67 3.75
N ALA A 11 -4.80 -12.53 3.11
CA ALA A 11 -3.75 -11.60 2.65
C ALA A 11 -4.35 -10.21 2.42
N ILE A 12 -3.49 -9.19 2.46
CA ILE A 12 -3.82 -7.81 2.07
C ILE A 12 -3.06 -7.50 0.78
N VAL A 13 -3.77 -6.97 -0.23
CA VAL A 13 -3.15 -6.41 -1.43
C VAL A 13 -3.37 -4.90 -1.40
N TYR A 14 -2.28 -4.15 -1.30
CA TYR A 14 -2.28 -2.70 -1.25
C TYR A 14 -1.72 -2.14 -2.55
N VAL A 15 -2.53 -1.40 -3.29
CA VAL A 15 -2.17 -0.89 -4.62
C VAL A 15 -1.87 0.60 -4.54
N VAL A 16 -0.66 0.98 -4.92
CA VAL A 16 -0.18 2.37 -4.94
C VAL A 16 -0.10 2.84 -6.39
N ASP A 17 -0.56 4.05 -6.68
CA ASP A 17 -0.32 4.68 -7.98
C ASP A 17 1.14 5.14 -8.06
N ALA A 18 1.98 4.39 -8.78
CA ALA A 18 3.40 4.70 -8.89
C ALA A 18 3.66 6.01 -9.66
N ALA A 19 2.69 6.50 -10.43
CA ALA A 19 2.79 7.74 -11.20
C ALA A 19 2.35 8.98 -10.42
N ASP A 20 1.84 8.82 -9.20
CA ASP A 20 1.34 9.90 -8.34
C ASP A 20 2.26 10.11 -7.13
N THR A 21 3.47 10.60 -7.41
CA THR A 21 4.55 10.75 -6.42
C THR A 21 4.19 11.66 -5.25
N ASP A 22 3.33 12.65 -5.48
CA ASP A 22 2.96 13.64 -4.46
C ASP A 22 2.09 12.99 -3.35
N ASN A 23 1.30 11.98 -3.71
CA ASN A 23 0.39 11.29 -2.80
C ASN A 23 0.97 9.99 -2.20
N VAL A 24 2.18 9.58 -2.59
CA VAL A 24 2.87 8.38 -2.07
C VAL A 24 3.04 8.46 -0.54
N SER A 25 3.41 9.63 -0.02
CA SER A 25 3.55 9.86 1.43
C SER A 25 2.24 9.67 2.20
N ILE A 26 1.12 10.09 1.63
CA ILE A 26 -0.22 9.91 2.20
C ILE A 26 -0.59 8.42 2.17
N SER A 27 -0.35 7.75 1.03
CA SER A 27 -0.58 6.31 0.88
C SER A 27 0.21 5.51 1.93
N ARG A 28 1.46 5.87 2.19
CA ARG A 28 2.29 5.29 3.24
C ARG A 28 1.64 5.43 4.63
N SER A 29 1.21 6.64 4.99
CA SER A 29 0.57 6.89 6.29
C SER A 29 -0.68 6.03 6.48
N GLU A 30 -1.55 5.98 5.48
CA GLU A 30 -2.77 5.16 5.50
C GLU A 30 -2.47 3.66 5.61
N LEU A 31 -1.40 3.19 4.95
CA LEU A 31 -0.94 1.81 5.08
C LEU A 31 -0.47 1.49 6.50
N HIS A 32 0.34 2.36 7.11
CA HIS A 32 0.77 2.18 8.50
C HIS A 32 -0.41 2.23 9.49
N ASP A 33 -1.36 3.13 9.28
CA ASP A 33 -2.57 3.22 10.09
C ASP A 33 -3.42 1.95 9.95
N LEU A 34 -3.49 1.36 8.75
CA LEU A 34 -4.12 0.07 8.53
C LEU A 34 -3.38 -1.05 9.29
N LEU A 35 -2.05 -1.13 9.18
CA LEU A 35 -1.23 -2.16 9.82
C LEU A 35 -1.17 -2.03 11.35
N SER A 36 -1.42 -0.85 11.90
CA SER A 36 -1.51 -0.63 13.36
C SER A 36 -2.68 -1.40 14.00
N LYS A 37 -3.64 -1.89 13.21
CA LYS A 37 -4.84 -2.57 13.68
C LYS A 37 -4.49 -3.99 14.14
N PRO A 38 -4.73 -4.35 15.42
CA PRO A 38 -4.38 -5.67 15.95
C PRO A 38 -5.01 -6.84 15.19
N SER A 39 -6.18 -6.64 14.59
CA SER A 39 -6.89 -7.64 13.79
C SER A 39 -6.17 -8.06 12.51
N LEU A 40 -5.19 -7.27 12.05
CA LEU A 40 -4.41 -7.54 10.84
C LEU A 40 -3.02 -8.11 11.13
N GLY A 41 -2.67 -8.29 12.42
CA GLY A 41 -1.41 -8.88 12.82
C GLY A 41 -1.23 -10.29 12.26
N GLY A 42 -0.07 -10.55 11.65
CA GLY A 42 0.29 -11.85 11.07
C GLY A 42 -0.30 -12.14 9.68
N ILE A 43 -1.09 -11.22 9.12
CA ILE A 43 -1.62 -11.36 7.76
C ILE A 43 -0.56 -10.89 6.76
N PRO A 44 -0.21 -11.67 5.74
CA PRO A 44 0.75 -11.25 4.72
C PRO A 44 0.23 -10.05 3.91
N LEU A 45 1.11 -9.09 3.67
CA LEU A 45 0.85 -7.88 2.88
C LEU A 45 1.64 -7.94 1.57
N LEU A 46 0.96 -7.65 0.46
CA LEU A 46 1.55 -7.42 -0.86
C LEU A 46 1.30 -5.96 -1.27
N VAL A 47 2.37 -5.21 -1.53
CA VAL A 47 2.29 -3.85 -2.08
C VAL A 47 2.55 -3.89 -3.58
N LEU A 48 1.68 -3.28 -4.38
CA LEU A 48 1.78 -3.22 -5.84
C LEU A 48 1.85 -1.78 -6.33
N GLY A 49 2.92 -1.46 -7.06
CA GLY A 49 3.01 -0.22 -7.83
C GLY A 49 2.25 -0.34 -9.15
N ASN A 50 1.16 0.41 -9.28
CA ASN A 50 0.31 0.47 -10.47
C ASN A 50 0.65 1.70 -11.34
N LYS A 51 0.19 1.71 -12.60
CA LYS A 51 0.40 2.79 -13.59
C LYS A 51 1.86 3.06 -13.95
N ILE A 52 2.67 2.01 -13.95
CA ILE A 52 4.11 2.05 -14.33
C ILE A 52 4.35 2.42 -15.80
N ASP A 53 3.29 2.43 -16.61
CA ASP A 53 3.29 2.86 -18.01
C ASP A 53 3.42 4.38 -18.18
N LYS A 54 3.12 5.16 -17.13
CA LYS A 54 3.12 6.62 -17.21
C LYS A 54 4.53 7.21 -17.05
N PRO A 55 4.83 8.32 -17.76
CA PRO A 55 6.06 9.06 -17.52
C PRO A 55 6.10 9.60 -16.10
N GLY A 56 7.25 9.47 -15.44
CA GLY A 56 7.43 9.86 -14.04
C GLY A 56 7.01 8.81 -13.01
N ALA A 57 6.57 7.62 -13.44
CA ALA A 57 6.27 6.54 -12.51
C ALA A 57 7.51 6.09 -11.73
N LEU A 58 7.33 5.86 -10.43
CA LEU A 58 8.38 5.37 -9.54
C LEU A 58 8.91 4.01 -10.01
N SER A 59 10.23 3.86 -9.93
CA SER A 59 10.85 2.55 -10.07
C SER A 59 10.45 1.64 -8.89
N LYS A 60 10.56 0.32 -9.07
CA LYS A 60 10.31 -0.65 -7.99
C LYS A 60 11.14 -0.35 -6.74
N GLN A 61 12.40 0.05 -6.91
CA GLN A 61 13.30 0.40 -5.82
C GLN A 61 12.77 1.63 -5.07
N ALA A 62 12.50 2.71 -5.79
CA ALA A 62 12.01 3.95 -5.20
C ALA A 62 10.66 3.77 -4.49
N LEU A 63 9.73 3.00 -5.06
CA LEU A 63 8.47 2.69 -4.40
C LEU A 63 8.67 1.88 -3.11
N THR A 64 9.66 0.98 -3.08
CA THR A 64 10.00 0.20 -1.89
C THR A 64 10.62 1.08 -0.81
N ASP A 65 11.44 2.05 -1.20
CA ASP A 65 12.10 2.96 -0.26
C ASP A 65 11.10 3.97 0.37
N GLU A 66 10.06 4.34 -0.38
CA GLU A 66 9.02 5.30 0.06
C GLU A 66 7.91 4.68 0.94
N MET A 67 7.67 3.38 0.87
CA MET A 67 6.66 2.65 1.65
C MET A 67 7.22 2.15 2.99
#